data_AF-A0A936JCU6-F1
#
_entry.id   AF-A0A936JCU6-F1
#
_cell.length_a   1.000
_cell.length_b   1.000
_cell.length_c   1.000
_cell.angle_alpha   90.00
_cell.angle_beta   90.00
_cell.angle_gamma   90.00
#
_symmetry.space_group_name_H-M   'P 1'
#
loop_
_entity.id
_entity.type
_entity.pdbx_description
1 polymer ?
#
loop_
_entity_poly.entity_id
_entity_poly.type
_entity_poly.pdbx_seq_one_letter_code
_entity_poly.pdbx_strand_id
1 'polypeptide(L)'
;MNKQTNDFSKEINELNKCDLITIFFIVLSILAILFSFLAPIVFTGEQTNSRYDFSKTGDIGDTIGGLMNPFIALAGIFITFLAFYIQYRSNQIQILLFKQGLANEKEKDLNKEKLDCYYKLSLLNQDLDSIIKDIKTKADKIKEYYVKERNGTIVTNIIERSPNTEYSRILDLERFSIYKGFQYFLIHREDWVKTFSNMYNILDFLPQFFNEIYEICDKHSQDLYIKKNKVLENLMRFDTLNLDYIASKEAKNAENRNQELSLIEICNQTKTEYNNIVDACFDENKIQINEIDLQIVYDKVLGFFLENVKVYRNSNNEFDEDFKQIYECASIIRMEIRAIKSKMFEVSRNIEVGYKALIFGTGGIISYLKTLEDTKHILDSELKMVKLYNPDLFN
;
A
#
# COMPACT_ATOMS: atom_id res chain seq x y z
N MET A 1 -32.48 7.12 10.67
CA MET A 1 -33.06 7.53 11.97
C MET A 1 -33.10 6.31 12.88
N ASN A 2 -32.23 6.28 13.90
CA ASN A 2 -31.96 5.10 14.72
C ASN A 2 -33.16 4.73 15.62
N LYS A 3 -33.36 3.44 15.90
CA LYS A 3 -34.45 2.92 16.77
C LYS A 3 -34.52 3.65 18.12
N GLN A 4 -33.35 3.94 18.71
CA GLN A 4 -33.25 4.67 19.97
C GLN A 4 -33.76 6.12 19.88
N THR A 5 -33.53 6.81 18.75
CA THR A 5 -34.05 8.17 18.54
C THR A 5 -35.56 8.20 18.33
N ASN A 6 -36.12 7.12 17.76
CA ASN A 6 -37.56 6.92 17.63
C ASN A 6 -38.22 6.57 18.98
N ASP A 7 -37.52 5.84 19.84
CA ASP A 7 -37.99 5.54 21.19
C ASP A 7 -38.05 6.83 22.04
N PHE A 8 -37.02 7.69 21.97
CA PHE A 8 -37.04 9.00 22.65
C PHE A 8 -38.13 9.93 22.14
N SER A 9 -38.33 10.01 20.82
CA SER A 9 -39.38 10.86 20.25
C SER A 9 -40.78 10.41 20.66
N LYS A 10 -41.00 9.09 20.74
CA LYS A 10 -42.24 8.52 21.25
C LYS A 10 -42.47 8.85 22.73
N GLU A 11 -41.44 8.73 23.58
CA GLU A 11 -41.52 9.04 25.00
C GLU A 11 -41.78 10.54 25.26
N ILE A 12 -41.12 11.42 24.51
CA ILE A 12 -41.36 12.87 24.54
C ILE A 12 -42.81 13.18 24.13
N ASN A 13 -43.33 12.51 23.10
CA ASN A 13 -44.72 12.70 22.65
C ASN A 13 -45.74 12.24 23.70
N GLU A 14 -45.50 11.14 24.41
CA GLU A 14 -46.35 10.72 25.53
C GLU A 14 -46.30 11.74 26.68
N LEU A 15 -45.12 12.25 27.02
CA LEU A 15 -44.93 13.27 28.05
C LEU A 15 -45.43 14.67 27.67
N ASN A 16 -45.72 14.93 26.40
CA ASN A 16 -46.31 16.19 25.93
C ASN A 16 -47.85 16.16 25.86
N LYS A 17 -48.49 15.00 25.97
CA LYS A 17 -49.95 14.92 25.97
C LYS A 17 -50.53 15.59 27.21
N CYS A 18 -51.64 16.31 27.03
CA CYS A 18 -52.37 16.91 28.15
C CYS A 18 -52.89 15.78 29.05
N ASP A 19 -52.43 15.75 30.30
CA ASP A 19 -52.75 14.64 31.22
C ASP A 19 -54.07 14.92 31.94
N LEU A 20 -54.88 13.87 32.08
CA LEU A 20 -56.12 13.87 32.86
C LEU A 20 -55.89 14.37 34.28
N ILE A 21 -54.71 14.11 34.85
CA ILE A 21 -54.31 14.61 36.17
C ILE A 21 -54.31 16.15 36.20
N THR A 22 -53.72 16.80 35.19
CA THR A 22 -53.68 18.26 35.09
C THR A 22 -55.08 18.84 34.99
N ILE A 23 -55.93 18.28 34.12
CA ILE A 23 -57.31 18.72 33.93
C ILE A 23 -58.11 18.55 35.23
N PHE A 24 -57.95 17.40 35.90
CA PHE A 24 -58.63 17.09 37.16
C PHE A 24 -58.31 18.12 38.25
N PHE A 25 -57.03 18.43 38.48
CA PHE A 25 -56.64 19.40 39.50
C PHE A 25 -57.04 20.84 39.16
N ILE A 26 -57.08 21.21 37.88
CA ILE A 26 -57.62 22.51 37.44
C ILE A 26 -59.11 22.61 37.77
N VAL A 27 -59.91 21.61 37.39
CA VAL A 27 -61.35 21.58 37.67
C VAL A 27 -61.60 21.60 39.18
N LEU A 28 -60.86 20.82 39.95
CA LEU A 28 -60.98 20.78 41.41
C LEU A 28 -60.66 22.12 42.06
N SER A 29 -59.64 22.83 41.54
CA SER A 29 -59.27 24.17 42.02
C SER A 29 -60.37 25.20 41.73
N ILE A 30 -60.94 25.17 40.52
CA ILE A 30 -62.07 26.03 40.13
C ILE A 30 -63.29 25.76 41.01
N LEU A 31 -63.63 24.49 41.24
CA LEU A 31 -64.74 24.10 42.12
C LEU A 31 -64.52 24.56 43.56
N ALA A 32 -63.30 24.44 44.10
CA ALA A 32 -62.97 24.91 45.44
C ALA A 32 -63.13 26.43 45.57
N ILE A 33 -62.71 27.19 44.55
CA ILE A 33 -62.91 28.65 44.52
C ILE A 33 -64.40 29.01 44.44
N LEU A 34 -65.16 28.37 43.56
CA LEU A 34 -66.60 28.60 43.46
C LEU A 34 -67.34 28.23 44.76
N PHE A 35 -66.95 27.13 45.39
CA PHE A 35 -67.50 26.71 46.67
C PHE A 35 -67.15 27.66 47.81
N SER A 36 -65.97 28.30 47.77
CA SER A 36 -65.59 29.32 48.75
C SER A 36 -66.65 30.43 48.83
N PHE A 37 -67.18 30.90 47.69
CA PHE A 37 -68.24 31.92 47.68
C PHE A 37 -69.60 31.40 48.16
N LEU A 38 -69.86 30.10 48.05
CA LEU A 38 -71.09 29.46 48.53
C LEU A 38 -71.03 29.05 50.00
N ALA A 39 -69.83 28.87 50.55
CA ALA A 39 -69.62 28.37 51.91
C ALA A 39 -70.30 29.23 52.99
N PRO A 40 -70.21 30.58 52.98
CA PRO A 40 -70.96 31.40 53.93
C PRO A 40 -72.47 31.13 53.86
N ILE A 41 -73.06 31.12 52.67
CA ILE A 41 -74.51 30.91 52.49
C ILE A 41 -74.94 29.53 53.03
N VAL A 42 -74.17 28.48 52.75
CA VAL A 42 -74.48 27.10 53.17
C VAL A 42 -74.30 26.92 54.68
N PHE A 43 -73.27 27.52 55.26
CA PHE A 43 -72.92 27.31 56.68
C PHE A 43 -73.51 28.37 57.63
N THR A 44 -74.03 29.50 57.13
CA THR A 44 -74.67 30.56 57.94
C THR A 44 -76.16 30.77 57.64
N GLY A 45 -76.79 29.98 56.75
CA GLY A 45 -78.25 30.02 56.55
C GLY A 45 -79.03 29.59 57.80
N GLU A 46 -80.28 30.02 57.94
CA GLU A 46 -81.14 29.69 59.09
C GLU A 46 -81.21 28.17 59.32
N GLN A 47 -80.57 27.67 60.40
CA GLN A 47 -80.55 26.24 60.70
C GLN A 47 -81.54 25.89 61.81
N THR A 48 -82.34 24.84 61.58
CA THR A 48 -83.34 24.26 62.49
C THR A 48 -82.74 23.38 63.60
N ASN A 49 -81.41 23.39 63.81
CA ASN A 49 -80.73 22.50 64.77
C ASN A 49 -79.74 23.28 65.65
N SER A 50 -79.95 23.27 66.97
CA SER A 50 -79.29 24.13 67.96
C SER A 50 -77.78 23.88 68.19
N ARG A 51 -77.14 23.03 67.36
CA ARG A 51 -75.70 22.73 67.41
C ARG A 51 -74.86 23.61 66.49
N TYR A 52 -75.50 24.36 65.59
CA TYR A 52 -74.85 25.21 64.59
C TYR A 52 -75.41 26.65 64.65
N ASP A 53 -75.67 27.14 65.87
CA ASP A 53 -76.10 28.53 66.10
C ASP A 53 -74.88 29.45 66.19
N PHE A 54 -74.60 30.14 65.09
CA PHE A 54 -73.50 31.08 64.93
C PHE A 54 -73.93 32.54 65.21
N SER A 55 -75.10 32.77 65.81
CA SER A 55 -75.63 34.12 66.12
C SER A 55 -74.77 34.92 67.12
N LYS A 56 -73.71 34.30 67.69
CA LYS A 56 -72.79 34.91 68.67
C LYS A 56 -71.31 34.85 68.26
N THR A 57 -70.97 34.43 67.04
CA THR A 57 -69.57 34.30 66.60
C THR A 57 -69.06 35.56 65.91
N GLY A 58 -68.33 36.41 66.64
CA GLY A 58 -67.42 37.44 66.11
C GLY A 58 -68.02 38.49 65.16
N ASP A 59 -67.20 39.45 64.71
CA ASP A 59 -67.58 40.39 63.67
C ASP A 59 -67.87 39.63 62.35
N ILE A 60 -68.87 40.06 61.57
CA ILE A 60 -69.35 39.39 60.33
C ILE A 60 -68.19 39.03 59.37
N GLY A 61 -67.14 39.86 59.35
CA GLY A 61 -65.92 39.62 58.56
C GLY A 61 -65.14 38.36 58.96
N ASP A 62 -65.08 38.03 60.25
CA ASP A 62 -64.33 36.87 60.75
C ASP A 62 -65.05 35.55 60.43
N THR A 63 -66.38 35.54 60.44
CA THR A 63 -67.18 34.36 60.09
C THR A 63 -67.13 34.08 58.58
N ILE A 64 -67.25 35.11 57.74
CA ILE A 64 -67.14 34.97 56.28
C ILE A 64 -65.71 34.58 55.90
N GLY A 65 -64.70 35.28 56.41
CA GLY A 65 -63.29 34.97 56.15
C GLY A 65 -62.89 33.59 56.65
N GLY A 66 -63.33 33.20 57.85
CA GLY A 66 -63.06 31.89 58.44
C GLY A 66 -63.64 30.71 57.64
N LEU A 67 -64.79 30.89 56.99
CA LEU A 67 -65.41 29.88 56.14
C LEU A 67 -64.85 29.87 54.70
N MET A 68 -64.50 31.04 54.15
CA MET A 68 -63.97 31.15 52.78
C MET A 68 -62.50 30.72 52.67
N ASN A 69 -61.67 31.13 53.62
CA ASN A 69 -60.22 30.98 53.56
C ASN A 69 -59.73 29.54 53.41
N PRO A 70 -60.30 28.51 54.10
CA PRO A 70 -59.87 27.13 53.93
C PRO A 70 -60.01 26.63 52.49
N PHE A 71 -61.07 27.01 51.77
CA PHE A 71 -61.29 26.58 50.39
C PHE A 71 -60.39 27.33 49.39
N ILE A 72 -60.13 28.61 49.65
CA ILE A 72 -59.14 29.39 48.88
C ILE A 72 -57.73 28.81 49.08
N ALA A 73 -57.37 28.49 50.33
CA ALA A 73 -56.10 27.85 50.66
C ALA A 73 -55.96 26.48 49.99
N LEU A 74 -57.05 25.69 49.98
CA LEU A 74 -57.09 24.39 49.30
C LEU A 74 -56.88 24.53 47.78
N ALA A 75 -57.54 25.49 47.14
CA ALA A 75 -57.30 25.80 45.73
C ALA A 75 -55.84 26.24 45.48
N GLY A 76 -55.27 27.05 46.38
CA GLY A 76 -53.86 27.45 46.34
C GLY A 76 -52.89 26.26 46.41
N ILE A 77 -53.17 25.27 47.26
CA ILE A 77 -52.38 24.03 47.35
C ILE A 77 -52.46 23.24 46.04
N PHE A 78 -53.65 23.08 45.45
CA PHE A 78 -53.80 22.36 44.18
C PHE A 78 -53.08 23.05 43.01
N ILE A 79 -53.16 24.38 42.93
CA ILE A 79 -52.43 25.16 41.91
C ILE A 79 -50.92 25.03 42.12
N THR A 80 -50.45 25.09 43.37
CA THR A 80 -49.02 24.96 43.71
C THR A 80 -48.50 23.56 43.38
N PHE A 81 -49.25 22.52 43.73
CA PHE A 81 -48.94 21.15 43.32
C PHE A 81 -48.89 21.01 41.80
N LEU A 82 -49.86 21.59 41.09
CA LEU A 82 -49.90 21.56 39.64
C LEU A 82 -48.68 22.25 39.01
N ALA A 83 -48.24 23.38 39.57
CA ALA A 83 -47.03 24.08 39.13
C ALA A 83 -45.80 23.17 39.28
N PHE A 84 -45.62 22.52 40.43
CA PHE A 84 -44.52 21.56 40.62
C PHE A 84 -44.62 20.34 39.70
N TYR A 85 -45.83 19.83 39.45
CA TYR A 85 -46.06 18.69 38.56
C TYR A 85 -45.71 19.03 37.10
N ILE A 86 -46.14 20.20 36.60
CA ILE A 86 -45.76 20.69 35.27
C ILE A 86 -44.24 20.92 35.19
N GLN A 87 -43.64 21.50 36.23
CA GLN A 87 -42.19 21.70 36.29
C GLN A 87 -41.42 20.37 36.24
N TYR A 88 -41.85 19.37 36.99
CA TYR A 88 -41.26 18.02 36.97
C TYR A 88 -41.31 17.42 35.55
N ARG A 89 -42.46 17.50 34.88
CA ARG A 89 -42.59 17.00 33.49
C ARG A 89 -41.71 17.75 32.50
N SER A 90 -41.65 19.08 32.61
CA SER A 90 -40.76 19.90 31.78
C SER A 90 -39.30 19.45 31.94
N ASN A 91 -38.85 19.18 33.17
CA ASN A 91 -37.49 18.67 33.42
C ASN A 91 -37.26 17.30 32.77
N GLN A 92 -38.23 16.38 32.81
CA GLN A 92 -38.11 15.08 32.14
C GLN A 92 -37.98 15.24 30.61
N ILE A 93 -38.80 16.10 30.00
CA ILE A 93 -38.72 16.40 28.57
C ILE A 93 -37.35 16.99 28.21
N GLN A 94 -36.83 17.93 29.01
CA GLN A 94 -35.50 18.49 28.80
C GLN A 94 -34.39 17.44 28.86
N ILE A 95 -34.44 16.52 29.83
CA ILE A 95 -33.47 15.42 29.94
C ILE A 95 -33.54 14.51 28.71
N LEU A 96 -34.75 14.17 28.25
CA LEU A 96 -34.92 13.32 27.07
C LEU A 96 -34.44 14.01 25.79
N LEU A 97 -34.74 15.29 25.60
CA LEU A 97 -34.23 16.08 24.48
C LEU A 97 -32.71 16.19 24.50
N PHE A 98 -32.10 16.39 25.67
CA PHE A 98 -30.65 16.40 25.82
C PHE A 98 -30.04 15.05 25.47
N LYS A 99 -30.60 13.93 25.97
CA LYS A 99 -30.16 12.57 25.62
C LYS A 99 -30.30 12.27 24.13
N GLN A 100 -31.41 12.69 23.52
CA GLN A 100 -31.64 12.55 22.08
C GLN A 100 -30.61 13.38 21.28
N GLY A 101 -30.32 14.61 21.72
CA GLY A 101 -29.27 15.46 21.15
C GLY A 101 -27.90 14.80 21.16
N LEU A 102 -27.48 14.26 22.31
CA LEU A 102 -26.21 13.53 22.44
C LEU A 102 -26.15 12.28 21.56
N ALA A 103 -27.25 11.53 21.43
CA ALA A 103 -27.31 10.36 20.57
C ALA A 103 -27.14 10.74 19.08
N ASN A 104 -27.84 11.80 18.65
CA ASN A 104 -27.74 12.32 17.30
C ASN A 104 -26.34 12.88 16.98
N GLU A 105 -25.70 13.57 17.93
CA GLU A 105 -24.35 14.10 17.78
C GLU A 105 -23.33 12.96 17.62
N LYS A 106 -23.40 11.93 18.46
CA LYS A 106 -22.55 10.73 18.33
C LYS A 106 -22.73 10.03 16.99
N GLU A 107 -23.97 9.94 16.49
CA GLU A 107 -24.26 9.35 15.18
C GLU A 107 -23.64 10.18 14.04
N LYS A 108 -23.74 11.51 14.12
CA LYS A 108 -23.11 12.43 13.15
C LYS A 108 -21.59 12.32 13.17
N ASP A 109 -20.98 12.29 14.35
CA ASP A 109 -19.52 12.16 14.48
C ASP A 109 -19.03 10.83 13.91
N LEU A 110 -19.74 9.73 14.21
CA LEU A 110 -19.43 8.41 13.65
C LEU A 110 -19.55 8.40 12.12
N ASN A 111 -20.59 9.01 11.57
CA ASN A 111 -20.76 9.10 10.11
C ASN A 111 -19.67 9.95 9.46
N LYS A 112 -19.28 11.06 10.11
CA LYS A 112 -18.16 11.90 9.65
C LYS A 112 -16.83 11.13 9.64
N GLU A 113 -16.56 10.36 10.69
CA GLU A 113 -15.37 9.51 10.76
C GLU A 113 -15.39 8.40 9.68
N LYS A 114 -16.54 7.74 9.49
CA LYS A 114 -16.72 6.74 8.42
C LYS A 114 -16.48 7.35 7.04
N LEU A 115 -16.99 8.56 6.80
CA LEU A 115 -16.81 9.27 5.53
C LEU A 115 -15.34 9.64 5.29
N ASP A 116 -14.62 10.13 6.31
CA ASP A 116 -13.18 10.37 6.24
C ASP A 116 -12.41 9.08 5.90
N CYS A 117 -12.71 7.99 6.59
CA CYS A 117 -12.12 6.68 6.32
C CYS A 117 -12.42 6.21 4.88
N TYR A 118 -13.65 6.43 4.38
CA TYR A 118 -14.03 6.09 3.01
C TYR A 118 -13.17 6.83 1.98
N TYR A 119 -12.96 8.15 2.16
CA TYR A 119 -12.12 8.92 1.24
C TYR A 119 -10.65 8.50 1.31
N LYS A 120 -10.14 8.20 2.50
CA LYS A 120 -8.78 7.66 2.68
C LYS A 120 -8.61 6.30 2.00
N LEU A 121 -9.58 5.40 2.10
CA LEU A 121 -9.57 4.12 1.36
C LEU A 121 -9.70 4.31 -0.14
N SER A 122 -10.49 5.30 -0.59
CA SER A 122 -10.64 5.61 -2.02
C SER A 122 -9.32 6.11 -2.62
N LEU A 123 -8.61 6.98 -1.89
CA LEU A 123 -7.29 7.46 -2.26
C LEU A 123 -6.28 6.30 -2.29
N LEU A 124 -6.25 5.48 -1.24
CA LEU A 124 -5.43 4.27 -1.19
C LEU A 124 -5.68 3.35 -2.39
N ASN A 125 -6.95 3.13 -2.77
CA ASN A 125 -7.31 2.30 -3.92
C ASN A 125 -6.74 2.86 -5.24
N GLN A 126 -6.72 4.18 -5.40
CA GLN A 126 -6.12 4.86 -6.56
C GLN A 126 -4.58 4.79 -6.52
N ASP A 127 -3.97 4.95 -5.36
CA ASP A 127 -2.51 4.86 -5.22
C ASP A 127 -2.02 3.43 -5.45
N LEU A 128 -2.77 2.41 -4.99
CA LEU A 128 -2.49 1.00 -5.28
C LEU A 128 -2.51 0.71 -6.78
N ASP A 129 -3.42 1.32 -7.55
CA ASP A 129 -3.45 1.22 -9.01
C ASP A 129 -2.13 1.69 -9.65
N SER A 130 -1.65 2.86 -9.21
CA SER A 130 -0.40 3.44 -9.70
C SER A 130 0.80 2.59 -9.34
N ILE A 131 0.86 2.14 -8.08
CA ILE A 131 1.92 1.25 -7.59
C ILE A 131 1.96 -0.07 -8.36
N ILE A 132 0.81 -0.72 -8.57
CA ILE A 132 0.74 -1.97 -9.34
C ILE A 132 1.29 -1.78 -10.75
N LYS A 133 1.01 -0.62 -11.38
CA LYS A 133 1.55 -0.28 -12.70
C LYS A 133 3.06 -0.03 -12.68
N ASP A 134 3.59 0.67 -11.67
CA ASP A 134 5.03 0.87 -11.50
C ASP A 134 5.75 -0.46 -11.26
N ILE A 135 5.22 -1.33 -10.40
CA ILE A 135 5.77 -2.67 -10.15
C ILE A 135 5.88 -3.45 -11.47
N LYS A 136 4.82 -3.47 -12.29
CA LYS A 136 4.83 -4.16 -13.59
C LYS A 136 5.92 -3.61 -14.51
N THR A 137 6.02 -2.28 -14.60
CA THR A 137 7.01 -1.60 -15.43
C THR A 137 8.44 -1.95 -14.98
N LYS A 138 8.72 -1.87 -13.68
CA LYS A 138 10.02 -2.25 -13.12
C LYS A 138 10.32 -3.73 -13.31
N ALA A 139 9.33 -4.60 -13.12
CA ALA A 139 9.48 -6.03 -13.31
C ALA A 139 9.83 -6.38 -14.77
N ASP A 140 9.24 -5.69 -15.75
CA ASP A 140 9.60 -5.86 -17.16
C ASP A 140 11.06 -5.46 -17.43
N LYS A 141 11.55 -4.37 -16.83
CA LYS A 141 12.97 -3.96 -16.92
C LYS A 141 13.92 -4.95 -16.27
N ILE A 142 13.56 -5.49 -15.10
CA ILE A 142 14.31 -6.55 -14.43
C ILE A 142 14.35 -7.81 -15.32
N LYS A 143 13.23 -8.15 -15.96
CA LYS A 143 13.14 -9.29 -16.88
C LYS A 143 14.02 -9.12 -18.10
N GLU A 144 13.93 -7.97 -18.76
CA GLU A 144 14.78 -7.62 -19.89
C GLU A 144 16.26 -7.76 -19.52
N TYR A 145 16.66 -7.27 -18.34
CA TYR A 145 18.03 -7.36 -17.85
C TYR A 145 18.52 -8.81 -17.71
N TYR A 146 17.85 -9.67 -16.92
CA TYR A 146 18.37 -11.02 -16.68
C TYR A 146 18.27 -11.92 -17.92
N VAL A 147 17.31 -11.67 -18.82
CA VAL A 147 17.23 -12.38 -20.11
C VAL A 147 18.43 -12.00 -20.98
N LYS A 148 18.77 -10.71 -21.08
CA LYS A 148 19.97 -10.26 -21.81
C LYS A 148 21.25 -10.89 -21.26
N GLU A 149 21.42 -10.94 -19.94
CA GLU A 149 22.56 -11.62 -19.29
C GLU A 149 22.65 -13.12 -19.67
N ARG A 150 21.52 -13.75 -19.97
CA ARG A 150 21.44 -15.18 -20.28
C ARG A 150 21.60 -15.49 -21.76
N ASN A 151 21.39 -14.51 -22.64
CA ASN A 151 21.43 -14.68 -24.09
C ASN A 151 22.85 -15.00 -24.63
N GLY A 152 23.87 -14.96 -23.77
CA GLY A 152 25.19 -15.51 -24.05
C GLY A 152 26.18 -14.52 -24.65
N THR A 153 25.74 -13.33 -25.03
CA THR A 153 26.60 -12.19 -25.37
C THR A 153 27.29 -11.67 -24.12
N ILE A 154 28.59 -11.42 -24.17
CA ILE A 154 29.37 -10.89 -23.05
C ILE A 154 29.68 -9.43 -23.34
N VAL A 155 28.68 -8.58 -23.07
CA VAL A 155 28.73 -7.12 -23.17
C VAL A 155 28.21 -6.49 -21.89
N THR A 156 28.58 -5.24 -21.62
CA THR A 156 28.07 -4.51 -20.45
C THR A 156 26.56 -4.28 -20.58
N ASN A 157 25.80 -4.78 -19.61
CA ASN A 157 24.36 -4.58 -19.53
C ASN A 157 24.04 -3.59 -18.39
N ILE A 158 23.15 -2.64 -18.63
CA ILE A 158 22.74 -1.63 -17.65
C ILE A 158 21.23 -1.74 -17.46
N ILE A 159 20.80 -1.81 -16.20
CA ILE A 159 19.38 -1.84 -15.88
C ILE A 159 18.76 -0.44 -16.02
N GLU A 160 17.71 -0.34 -16.83
CA GLU A 160 16.91 0.88 -16.95
C GLU A 160 16.05 1.08 -15.69
N ARG A 161 15.91 2.33 -15.23
CA ARG A 161 15.18 2.68 -14.00
C ARG A 161 13.99 3.58 -14.29
N SER A 162 12.88 3.35 -13.59
CA SER A 162 11.77 4.30 -13.50
C SER A 162 11.91 5.22 -12.28
N PRO A 163 11.34 6.45 -12.31
CA PRO A 163 11.32 7.36 -11.17
C PRO A 163 10.65 6.72 -9.94
N ASN A 164 11.23 6.93 -8.75
CA ASN A 164 10.87 6.20 -7.52
C ASN A 164 10.03 7.04 -6.55
N THR A 165 8.80 7.43 -6.94
CA THR A 165 8.07 8.52 -6.25
C THR A 165 6.71 8.19 -5.63
N GLU A 166 6.25 6.93 -5.69
CA GLU A 166 4.85 6.61 -5.33
C GLU A 166 4.67 5.93 -3.96
N TYR A 167 5.64 5.13 -3.50
CA TYR A 167 5.48 4.30 -2.30
C TYR A 167 5.47 5.09 -0.99
N SER A 168 6.29 6.14 -0.87
CA SER A 168 6.39 6.94 0.36
C SER A 168 5.09 7.65 0.71
N ARG A 169 4.30 8.06 -0.30
CA ARG A 169 3.02 8.77 -0.11
C ARG A 169 1.99 7.93 0.63
N ILE A 170 1.97 6.61 0.40
CA ILE A 170 1.06 5.70 1.10
C ILE A 170 1.54 5.40 2.52
N LEU A 171 2.85 5.36 2.74
CA LEU A 171 3.41 5.19 4.09
C LEU A 171 3.14 6.42 4.98
N ASP A 172 3.03 7.60 4.37
CA ASP A 172 2.64 8.85 5.04
C ASP A 172 1.14 8.92 5.37
N LEU A 173 0.29 8.08 4.74
CA LEU A 173 -1.12 7.97 5.13
C LEU A 173 -1.21 7.37 6.54
N GLU A 174 -2.08 7.96 7.37
CA GLU A 174 -2.34 7.47 8.73
C GLU A 174 -2.81 6.01 8.72
N ARG A 175 -1.88 5.06 8.90
CA ARG A 175 -2.13 3.61 8.91
C ARG A 175 -3.31 3.21 9.79
N PHE A 176 -3.49 3.90 10.91
CA PHE A 176 -4.61 3.69 11.84
C PHE A 176 -5.97 4.08 11.23
N SER A 177 -6.02 5.17 10.47
CA SER A 177 -7.23 5.63 9.78
C SER A 177 -7.60 4.67 8.64
N ILE A 178 -6.61 4.13 7.93
CA ILE A 178 -6.83 3.05 6.95
C ILE A 178 -7.33 1.77 7.64
N TYR A 179 -6.72 1.38 8.76
CA TYR A 179 -7.18 0.22 9.55
C TYR A 179 -8.63 0.38 10.00
N LYS A 180 -9.02 1.56 10.49
CA LYS A 180 -10.41 1.88 10.82
C LYS A 180 -11.33 1.78 9.61
N GLY A 181 -10.89 2.25 8.43
CA GLY A 181 -11.63 2.05 7.20
C GLY A 181 -11.88 0.57 6.88
N PHE A 182 -10.84 -0.26 6.96
CA PHE A 182 -10.99 -1.72 6.83
C PHE A 182 -11.97 -2.28 7.87
N GLN A 183 -11.86 -1.85 9.13
CA GLN A 183 -12.77 -2.27 10.18
C GLN A 183 -14.21 -1.82 9.94
N TYR A 184 -14.46 -0.63 9.40
CA TYR A 184 -15.81 -0.14 9.16
C TYR A 184 -16.47 -0.80 7.96
N PHE A 185 -15.71 -1.09 6.91
CA PHE A 185 -16.27 -1.47 5.62
C PHE A 185 -15.98 -2.91 5.20
N LEU A 186 -15.01 -3.60 5.83
CA LEU A 186 -14.61 -4.96 5.46
C LEU A 186 -14.79 -5.98 6.61
N ILE A 187 -15.41 -5.59 7.73
CA ILE A 187 -15.55 -6.47 8.91
C ILE A 187 -16.34 -7.76 8.65
N HIS A 188 -17.18 -7.78 7.62
CA HIS A 188 -17.92 -8.98 7.19
C HIS A 188 -17.03 -10.04 6.54
N ARG A 189 -15.79 -9.71 6.16
CA ARG A 189 -14.82 -10.66 5.60
C ARG A 189 -13.96 -11.24 6.71
N GLU A 190 -13.88 -12.55 6.85
CA GLU A 190 -13.08 -13.18 7.91
C GLU A 190 -11.59 -12.84 7.85
N ASP A 191 -11.06 -12.54 6.66
CA ASP A 191 -9.63 -12.33 6.40
C ASP A 191 -9.19 -10.86 6.29
N TRP A 192 -10.07 -9.89 6.59
CA TRP A 192 -9.78 -8.47 6.36
C TRP A 192 -8.51 -7.97 7.06
N VAL A 193 -8.23 -8.47 8.28
CA VAL A 193 -7.03 -8.12 9.05
C VAL A 193 -5.77 -8.64 8.35
N LYS A 194 -5.84 -9.85 7.81
CA LYS A 194 -4.75 -10.48 7.06
C LYS A 194 -4.48 -9.71 5.76
N THR A 195 -5.53 -9.34 5.03
CA THR A 195 -5.41 -8.51 3.82
C THR A 195 -4.75 -7.17 4.11
N PHE A 196 -5.20 -6.46 5.15
CA PHE A 196 -4.58 -5.21 5.60
C PHE A 196 -3.10 -5.39 5.94
N SER A 197 -2.78 -6.40 6.75
CA SER A 197 -1.40 -6.63 7.19
C SER A 197 -0.48 -6.98 6.02
N ASN A 198 -0.93 -7.86 5.12
CA ASN A 198 -0.14 -8.28 3.97
C ASN A 198 0.12 -7.12 3.00
N MET A 199 -0.90 -6.28 2.76
CA MET A 199 -0.75 -5.09 1.92
C MET A 199 0.34 -4.17 2.47
N TYR A 200 0.27 -3.79 3.75
CA TYR A 200 1.27 -2.88 4.34
C TYR A 200 2.66 -3.52 4.40
N ASN A 201 2.78 -4.79 4.77
CA ASN A 201 4.07 -5.48 4.78
C ASN A 201 4.74 -5.48 3.40
N ILE A 202 3.94 -5.64 2.33
CA ILE A 202 4.46 -5.59 0.96
C ILE A 202 4.85 -4.15 0.59
N LEU A 203 4.01 -3.17 0.91
CA LEU A 203 4.30 -1.76 0.62
C LEU A 203 5.58 -1.27 1.34
N ASP A 204 5.81 -1.73 2.57
CA ASP A 204 7.05 -1.47 3.33
C ASP A 204 8.26 -2.15 2.69
N PHE A 205 8.09 -3.37 2.19
CA PHE A 205 9.18 -4.19 1.63
C PHE A 205 9.61 -3.78 0.21
N LEU A 206 8.67 -3.37 -0.64
CA LEU A 206 8.94 -3.13 -2.07
C LEU A 206 10.07 -2.13 -2.36
N PRO A 207 10.18 -0.97 -1.68
CA PRO A 207 11.28 -0.05 -1.89
C PRO A 207 12.65 -0.69 -1.64
N GLN A 208 12.78 -1.44 -0.55
CA GLN A 208 14.01 -2.15 -0.21
C GLN A 208 14.32 -3.23 -1.25
N PHE A 209 13.32 -4.03 -1.63
CA PHE A 209 13.48 -5.06 -2.65
C PHE A 209 14.03 -4.50 -3.97
N PHE A 210 13.44 -3.42 -4.48
CA PHE A 210 13.91 -2.82 -5.73
C PHE A 210 15.33 -2.25 -5.59
N ASN A 211 15.64 -1.60 -4.46
CA ASN A 211 16.98 -1.09 -4.20
C ASN A 211 18.03 -2.21 -4.20
N GLU A 212 17.75 -3.33 -3.53
CA GLU A 212 18.65 -4.49 -3.48
C GLU A 212 18.91 -5.06 -4.89
N ILE A 213 17.85 -5.21 -5.71
CA ILE A 213 18.00 -5.68 -7.09
C ILE A 213 18.86 -4.73 -7.92
N TYR A 214 18.60 -3.41 -7.83
CA TYR A 214 19.39 -2.42 -8.57
C TYR A 214 20.85 -2.38 -8.11
N GLU A 215 21.11 -2.50 -6.82
CA GLU A 215 22.46 -2.53 -6.27
C GLU A 215 23.24 -3.76 -6.76
N ILE A 216 22.60 -4.93 -6.83
CA ILE A 216 23.18 -6.15 -7.41
C ILE A 216 23.55 -5.91 -8.88
N CYS A 217 22.63 -5.34 -9.66
CA CYS A 217 22.86 -5.06 -11.08
C CYS A 217 24.03 -4.08 -11.26
N ASP A 218 24.06 -2.97 -10.52
CA ASP A 218 25.12 -1.95 -10.61
C ASP A 218 26.49 -2.52 -10.28
N LYS A 219 26.60 -3.24 -9.15
CA LYS A 219 27.84 -3.89 -8.73
C LYS A 219 28.29 -4.91 -9.77
N HIS A 220 27.36 -5.66 -10.35
CA HIS A 220 27.68 -6.61 -11.40
C HIS A 220 28.19 -5.93 -12.67
N SER A 221 27.52 -4.87 -13.14
CA SER A 221 27.95 -4.12 -14.33
C SER A 221 29.33 -3.50 -14.14
N GLN A 222 29.65 -2.98 -12.95
CA GLN A 222 30.98 -2.46 -12.62
C GLN A 222 32.05 -3.57 -12.61
N ASP A 223 31.79 -4.69 -11.94
CA ASP A 223 32.70 -5.85 -11.90
C ASP A 223 32.94 -6.44 -13.30
N LEU A 224 31.88 -6.55 -14.11
CA LEU A 224 31.94 -7.01 -15.49
C LEU A 224 32.82 -6.09 -16.34
N TYR A 225 32.63 -4.77 -16.23
CA TYR A 225 33.44 -3.78 -16.93
C TYR A 225 34.94 -3.92 -16.61
N ILE A 226 35.29 -4.04 -15.32
CA ILE A 226 36.69 -4.21 -14.87
C ILE A 226 37.29 -5.50 -15.43
N LYS A 227 36.57 -6.62 -15.30
CA LYS A 227 37.04 -7.94 -15.76
C LYS A 227 37.19 -7.99 -17.28
N LYS A 228 36.26 -7.38 -18.01
CA LYS A 228 36.32 -7.28 -19.47
C LYS A 228 37.54 -6.48 -19.92
N ASN A 229 37.81 -5.33 -19.30
CA ASN A 229 39.00 -4.55 -19.64
C ASN A 229 40.29 -5.34 -19.42
N LYS A 230 40.39 -6.11 -18.33
CA LYS A 230 41.51 -7.01 -18.10
C LYS A 230 41.65 -8.08 -19.20
N VAL A 231 40.53 -8.66 -19.65
CA VAL A 231 40.54 -9.61 -20.78
C VAL A 231 41.01 -8.93 -22.06
N LEU A 232 40.57 -7.70 -22.33
CA LEU A 232 41.01 -6.91 -23.48
C LEU A 232 42.52 -6.61 -23.42
N GLU A 233 43.07 -6.25 -22.26
CA GLU A 233 44.51 -6.09 -22.06
C GLU A 233 45.28 -7.39 -22.35
N ASN A 234 44.77 -8.53 -21.89
CA ASN A 234 45.37 -9.83 -22.18
C ASN A 234 45.26 -10.20 -23.66
N LEU A 235 44.16 -9.85 -24.35
CA LEU A 235 44.00 -10.03 -25.79
C LEU A 235 45.00 -9.16 -26.58
N MET A 236 45.25 -7.93 -26.16
CA MET A 236 46.30 -7.08 -26.75
C MET A 236 47.68 -7.73 -26.59
N ARG A 237 47.98 -8.27 -25.40
CA ARG A 237 49.23 -9.02 -25.18
C ARG A 237 49.31 -10.26 -26.08
N PHE A 238 48.22 -11.00 -26.22
CA PHE A 238 48.15 -12.17 -27.10
C PHE A 238 48.41 -11.79 -28.56
N ASP A 239 47.84 -10.69 -29.05
CA ASP A 239 48.10 -10.20 -30.42
C ASP A 239 49.57 -9.80 -30.61
N THR A 240 50.16 -9.07 -29.66
CA THR A 240 51.59 -8.73 -29.69
C THR A 240 52.49 -9.96 -29.72
N LEU A 241 52.20 -10.98 -28.90
CA LEU A 241 52.99 -12.22 -28.91
C LEU A 241 52.87 -12.96 -30.25
N ASN A 242 51.68 -12.98 -30.87
CA ASN A 242 51.51 -13.56 -32.20
C ASN A 242 52.34 -12.80 -33.26
N LEU A 243 52.34 -11.47 -33.19
CA LEU A 243 53.12 -10.61 -34.08
C LEU A 243 54.63 -10.85 -33.96
N ASP A 244 55.14 -10.88 -32.73
CA ASP A 244 56.56 -11.12 -32.46
C ASP A 244 56.97 -12.52 -32.94
N TYR A 245 56.12 -13.53 -32.73
CA TYR A 245 56.36 -14.88 -33.23
C TYR A 245 56.42 -14.93 -34.75
N ILE A 246 55.42 -14.38 -35.45
CA ILE A 246 55.40 -14.32 -36.92
C ILE A 246 56.67 -13.65 -37.44
N ALA A 247 57.01 -12.46 -36.92
CA ALA A 247 58.20 -11.73 -37.34
C ALA A 247 59.50 -12.50 -37.09
N SER A 248 59.62 -13.16 -35.93
CA SER A 248 60.80 -13.96 -35.57
C SER A 248 61.00 -15.17 -36.48
N LYS A 249 59.90 -15.81 -36.92
CA LYS A 249 59.94 -16.98 -37.79
C LYS A 249 60.08 -16.61 -39.25
N GLU A 250 59.48 -15.51 -39.71
CA GLU A 250 59.71 -14.99 -41.07
C GLU A 250 61.17 -14.58 -41.28
N ALA A 251 61.80 -13.96 -40.27
CA ALA A 251 63.23 -13.63 -40.31
C ALA A 251 64.14 -14.87 -40.38
N LYS A 252 63.75 -16.00 -39.78
CA LYS A 252 64.50 -17.27 -39.79
C LYS A 252 64.19 -18.14 -41.03
N ASN A 253 62.97 -18.11 -41.55
CA ASN A 253 62.51 -18.91 -42.69
C ASN A 253 62.94 -18.37 -44.06
N ALA A 254 63.68 -17.25 -44.11
CA ALA A 254 64.43 -16.87 -45.30
C ALA A 254 65.46 -17.94 -45.71
N GLU A 255 65.83 -18.88 -44.82
CA GLU A 255 66.90 -19.86 -45.08
C GLU A 255 66.47 -21.36 -45.11
N ASN A 256 65.27 -21.77 -44.65
CA ASN A 256 64.83 -23.18 -44.72
C ASN A 256 63.30 -23.32 -44.73
N ARG A 257 62.74 -23.99 -45.75
CA ARG A 257 61.33 -23.79 -46.17
C ARG A 257 60.25 -24.74 -45.65
N ASN A 258 60.51 -25.78 -44.86
CA ASN A 258 59.59 -26.94 -44.90
C ASN A 258 58.94 -27.44 -43.59
N GLN A 259 59.00 -26.77 -42.43
CA GLN A 259 58.29 -27.27 -41.23
C GLN A 259 57.51 -26.25 -40.38
N GLU A 260 57.74 -24.94 -40.50
CA GLU A 260 57.10 -23.92 -39.64
C GLU A 260 55.86 -23.19 -40.24
N LEU A 261 55.50 -23.46 -41.51
CA LEU A 261 54.41 -22.73 -42.17
C LEU A 261 53.05 -22.84 -41.47
N SER A 262 52.75 -23.99 -40.84
CA SER A 262 51.40 -24.23 -40.29
C SER A 262 51.09 -23.46 -38.99
N LEU A 263 52.06 -23.19 -38.11
CA LEU A 263 51.81 -22.37 -36.91
C LEU A 263 51.70 -20.88 -37.25
N ILE A 264 52.52 -20.40 -38.18
CA ILE A 264 52.46 -19.03 -38.70
C ILE A 264 51.10 -18.78 -39.36
N GLU A 265 50.60 -19.74 -40.16
CA GLU A 265 49.26 -19.67 -40.75
C GLU A 265 48.16 -19.58 -39.68
N ILE A 266 48.24 -20.36 -38.61
CA ILE A 266 47.28 -20.29 -37.50
C ILE A 266 47.32 -18.90 -36.84
N CYS A 267 48.51 -18.37 -36.56
CA CYS A 267 48.67 -17.04 -35.97
C CYS A 267 48.10 -15.94 -36.89
N ASN A 268 48.39 -15.98 -38.18
CA ASN A 268 47.89 -15.03 -39.17
C ASN A 268 46.36 -15.05 -39.28
N GLN A 269 45.77 -16.25 -39.41
CA GLN A 269 44.31 -16.39 -39.48
C GLN A 269 43.63 -15.92 -38.18
N THR A 270 44.19 -16.27 -37.02
CA THR A 270 43.69 -15.80 -35.72
C THR A 270 43.69 -14.28 -35.63
N LYS A 271 44.76 -13.63 -36.10
CA LYS A 271 44.87 -12.17 -36.14
C LYS A 271 43.84 -11.55 -37.07
N THR A 272 43.66 -12.11 -38.27
CA THR A 272 42.63 -11.65 -39.22
C THR A 272 41.23 -11.72 -38.61
N GLU A 273 40.87 -12.83 -37.96
CA GLU A 273 39.58 -12.96 -37.29
C GLU A 273 39.41 -11.96 -36.14
N TYR A 274 40.46 -11.74 -35.34
CA TYR A 274 40.41 -10.75 -34.27
C TYR A 274 40.20 -9.32 -34.79
N ASN A 275 40.94 -8.92 -35.83
CA ASN A 275 40.79 -7.61 -36.45
C ASN A 275 39.41 -7.41 -37.07
N ASN A 276 38.86 -8.44 -37.74
CA ASN A 276 37.51 -8.38 -38.29
C ASN A 276 36.45 -8.10 -37.20
N ILE A 277 36.63 -8.66 -35.99
CA ILE A 277 35.73 -8.41 -34.85
C ILE A 277 35.91 -6.98 -34.32
N VAL A 278 37.14 -6.51 -34.19
CA VAL A 278 37.44 -5.14 -33.73
C VAL A 278 36.87 -4.12 -34.71
N ASP A 279 37.14 -4.28 -36.01
CA ASP A 279 36.68 -3.37 -37.06
C ASP A 279 35.14 -3.30 -37.13
N ALA A 280 34.45 -4.41 -36.89
CA ALA A 280 32.98 -4.45 -36.83
C ALA A 280 32.38 -3.63 -35.66
N CYS A 281 33.19 -3.19 -34.69
CA CYS A 281 32.75 -2.35 -33.58
C CYS A 281 32.79 -0.84 -33.90
N PHE A 282 33.34 -0.44 -35.05
CA PHE A 282 33.47 0.94 -35.50
C PHE A 282 32.64 1.21 -36.75
N ASP A 283 32.14 2.43 -36.89
CA ASP A 283 31.53 2.90 -38.14
C ASP A 283 32.58 3.37 -39.17
N GLU A 284 32.11 3.79 -40.34
CA GLU A 284 32.97 4.33 -41.41
C GLU A 284 33.81 5.55 -40.96
N ASN A 285 33.39 6.26 -39.92
CA ASN A 285 34.07 7.42 -39.35
C ASN A 285 34.98 7.06 -38.16
N LYS A 286 35.18 5.77 -37.87
CA LYS A 286 35.94 5.26 -36.72
C LYS A 286 35.36 5.66 -35.36
N ILE A 287 34.05 5.95 -35.30
CA ILE A 287 33.33 6.12 -34.06
C ILE A 287 32.90 4.75 -33.57
N GLN A 288 33.17 4.44 -32.31
CA GLN A 288 32.75 3.18 -31.71
C GLN A 288 31.22 3.14 -31.60
N ILE A 289 30.59 2.17 -32.24
CA ILE A 289 29.13 1.98 -32.24
C ILE A 289 28.70 0.82 -31.36
N ASN A 290 29.58 -0.16 -31.14
CA ASN A 290 29.31 -1.34 -30.32
C ASN A 290 30.49 -1.66 -29.40
N GLU A 291 30.18 -2.35 -28.31
CA GLU A 291 31.18 -2.97 -27.47
C GLU A 291 31.65 -4.30 -28.09
N ILE A 292 32.92 -4.65 -27.89
CA ILE A 292 33.46 -5.98 -28.28
C ILE A 292 32.77 -7.06 -27.44
N ASP A 293 32.03 -7.94 -28.09
CA ASP A 293 31.43 -9.12 -27.45
C ASP A 293 32.50 -10.21 -27.24
N LEU A 294 32.86 -10.43 -25.97
CA LEU A 294 33.86 -11.45 -25.63
C LEU A 294 33.40 -12.88 -25.94
N GLN A 295 32.10 -13.14 -26.14
CA GLN A 295 31.62 -14.43 -26.59
C GLN A 295 32.04 -14.70 -28.03
N ILE A 296 31.98 -13.69 -28.90
CA ILE A 296 32.42 -13.81 -30.30
C ILE A 296 33.93 -14.05 -30.33
N VAL A 297 34.70 -13.34 -29.50
CA VAL A 297 36.16 -13.55 -29.36
C VAL A 297 36.46 -14.97 -28.86
N TYR A 298 35.71 -15.45 -27.87
CA TYR A 298 35.85 -16.81 -27.34
C TYR A 298 35.64 -17.86 -28.42
N ASP A 299 34.58 -17.74 -29.21
CA ASP A 299 34.20 -18.75 -30.21
C ASP A 299 35.08 -18.67 -31.47
N LYS A 300 35.25 -17.47 -32.04
CA LYS A 300 35.90 -17.29 -33.36
C LYS A 300 37.41 -17.12 -33.31
N VAL A 301 37.96 -16.50 -32.26
CA VAL A 301 39.41 -16.22 -32.17
C VAL A 301 40.10 -17.29 -31.35
N LEU A 302 39.72 -17.41 -30.07
CA LEU A 302 40.37 -18.34 -29.15
C LEU A 302 39.97 -19.79 -29.41
N GLY A 303 38.72 -20.02 -29.82
CA GLY A 303 38.22 -21.34 -30.23
C GLY A 303 39.01 -21.87 -31.41
N PHE A 304 39.03 -21.10 -32.50
CA PHE A 304 39.82 -21.39 -33.70
C PHE A 304 41.30 -21.62 -33.38
N PHE A 305 41.95 -20.69 -32.67
CA PHE A 305 43.38 -20.80 -32.36
C PHE A 305 43.69 -22.10 -31.59
N LEU A 306 43.01 -22.35 -30.48
CA LEU A 306 43.32 -23.49 -29.62
C LEU A 306 42.98 -24.84 -30.26
N GLU A 307 41.94 -24.91 -31.11
CA GLU A 307 41.60 -26.13 -31.83
C GLU A 307 42.66 -26.49 -32.87
N ASN A 308 43.11 -25.53 -33.67
CA ASN A 308 44.15 -25.77 -34.67
C ASN A 308 45.51 -26.06 -34.04
N VAL A 309 45.86 -25.37 -32.95
CA VAL A 309 47.08 -25.66 -32.18
C VAL A 309 47.05 -27.08 -31.60
N LYS A 310 45.90 -27.54 -31.13
CA LYS A 310 45.73 -28.92 -30.65
C LYS A 310 45.94 -29.94 -31.77
N VAL A 311 45.41 -29.68 -32.97
CA VAL A 311 45.63 -30.54 -34.15
C VAL A 311 47.12 -30.59 -34.50
N TYR A 312 47.80 -29.45 -34.55
CA TYR A 312 49.23 -29.39 -34.79
C TYR A 312 50.06 -30.17 -33.76
N ARG A 313 49.73 -30.03 -32.47
CA ARG A 313 50.39 -30.77 -31.37
C ARG A 313 50.20 -32.27 -31.47
N ASN A 314 49.06 -32.74 -31.95
CA ASN A 314 48.84 -34.18 -32.14
C ASN A 314 49.71 -34.73 -33.28
N SER A 315 50.12 -33.89 -34.23
CA SER A 315 51.02 -34.26 -35.33
C SER A 315 52.50 -34.02 -35.05
N ASN A 316 52.87 -33.16 -34.08
CA ASN A 316 54.24 -32.76 -33.79
C ASN A 316 54.53 -32.76 -32.29
N ASN A 317 55.66 -33.34 -31.87
CA ASN A 317 55.89 -33.68 -30.46
C ASN A 317 56.05 -32.48 -29.49
N GLU A 318 56.57 -31.32 -29.92
CA GLU A 318 56.82 -30.18 -29.02
C GLU A 318 56.64 -28.80 -29.69
N PHE A 319 56.24 -27.82 -28.88
CA PHE A 319 56.25 -26.39 -29.24
C PHE A 319 57.60 -25.78 -28.86
N ASP A 320 58.03 -24.76 -29.60
CA ASP A 320 59.08 -23.87 -29.10
C ASP A 320 58.58 -23.01 -27.92
N GLU A 321 59.50 -22.49 -27.11
CA GLU A 321 59.16 -21.72 -25.91
C GLU A 321 58.44 -20.41 -26.23
N ASP A 322 58.70 -19.79 -27.39
CA ASP A 322 58.02 -18.55 -27.81
C ASP A 322 56.53 -18.83 -28.09
N PHE A 323 56.23 -19.92 -28.79
CA PHE A 323 54.86 -20.34 -29.09
C PHE A 323 54.10 -20.83 -27.85
N LYS A 324 54.80 -21.47 -26.91
CA LYS A 324 54.20 -21.91 -25.65
C LYS A 324 53.65 -20.74 -24.84
N GLN A 325 54.32 -19.58 -24.84
CA GLN A 325 53.81 -18.37 -24.19
C GLN A 325 52.50 -17.88 -24.84
N ILE A 326 52.39 -17.95 -26.16
CA ILE A 326 51.14 -17.62 -26.88
C ILE A 326 50.01 -18.57 -26.49
N TYR A 327 50.29 -19.87 -26.50
CA TYR A 327 49.31 -20.90 -26.13
C TYR A 327 48.81 -20.76 -24.68
N GLU A 328 49.72 -20.50 -23.74
CA GLU A 328 49.38 -20.24 -22.34
C GLU A 328 48.53 -18.97 -22.20
N CYS A 329 48.90 -17.88 -22.90
CA CYS A 329 48.14 -16.64 -22.91
C CYS A 329 46.71 -16.85 -23.42
N ALA A 330 46.53 -17.50 -24.57
CA ALA A 330 45.21 -17.83 -25.12
C ALA A 330 44.36 -18.67 -24.16
N SER A 331 45.00 -19.64 -23.50
CA SER A 331 44.33 -20.52 -22.52
C SER A 331 43.84 -19.74 -21.30
N ILE A 332 44.67 -18.82 -20.77
CA ILE A 332 44.31 -17.93 -19.66
C ILE A 332 43.12 -17.05 -20.04
N ILE A 333 43.17 -16.40 -21.20
CA ILE A 333 42.09 -15.54 -21.69
C ILE A 333 40.79 -16.34 -21.81
N ARG A 334 40.84 -17.53 -22.40
CA ARG A 334 39.66 -18.40 -22.56
C ARG A 334 39.07 -18.81 -21.21
N MET A 335 39.92 -19.05 -20.21
CA MET A 335 39.49 -19.34 -18.84
C MET A 335 38.83 -18.12 -18.17
N GLU A 336 39.41 -16.92 -18.33
CA GLU A 336 38.85 -15.68 -17.80
C GLU A 336 37.47 -15.36 -18.41
N ILE A 337 37.31 -15.48 -19.74
CA ILE A 337 36.01 -15.29 -20.40
C ILE A 337 34.98 -16.30 -19.90
N ARG A 338 35.36 -17.57 -19.71
CA ARG A 338 34.47 -18.60 -19.16
C ARG A 338 34.02 -18.27 -17.73
N ALA A 339 34.94 -17.76 -16.91
CA ALA A 339 34.63 -17.34 -15.55
C ALA A 339 33.65 -16.15 -15.53
N ILE A 340 33.82 -15.16 -16.43
CA ILE A 340 32.89 -14.05 -16.61
C ILE A 340 31.50 -14.58 -16.97
N LYS A 341 31.39 -15.44 -17.99
CA LYS A 341 30.12 -16.03 -18.43
C LYS A 341 29.42 -16.81 -17.32
N SER A 342 30.17 -17.58 -16.54
CA SER A 342 29.62 -18.30 -15.38
C SER A 342 29.04 -17.34 -14.35
N LYS A 343 29.70 -16.20 -14.11
CA LYS A 343 29.24 -15.21 -13.14
C LYS A 343 28.00 -14.46 -13.63
N MET A 344 27.95 -14.09 -14.90
CA MET A 344 26.75 -13.51 -15.54
C MET A 344 25.55 -14.44 -15.38
N PHE A 345 25.73 -15.74 -15.63
CA PHE A 345 24.68 -16.73 -15.43
C PHE A 345 24.21 -16.82 -13.97
N GLU A 346 25.13 -16.84 -13.01
CA GLU A 346 24.81 -16.86 -11.57
C GLU A 346 23.98 -15.62 -11.16
N VAL A 347 24.43 -14.43 -11.56
CA VAL A 347 23.72 -13.16 -11.26
C VAL A 347 22.34 -13.15 -11.93
N SER A 348 22.26 -13.55 -13.20
CA SER A 348 20.98 -13.63 -13.92
C SER A 348 19.98 -14.55 -13.20
N ARG A 349 20.45 -15.68 -12.66
CA ARG A 349 19.62 -16.62 -11.91
C ARG A 349 19.14 -16.03 -10.58
N ASN A 350 20.01 -15.31 -9.87
CA ASN A 350 19.63 -14.66 -8.62
C ASN A 350 18.56 -13.58 -8.85
N ILE A 351 18.71 -12.79 -9.91
CA ILE A 351 17.72 -11.77 -10.31
C ILE A 351 16.41 -12.45 -10.76
N GLU A 352 16.48 -13.53 -11.52
CA GLU A 352 15.31 -14.31 -11.95
C GLU A 352 14.49 -14.83 -10.75
N VAL A 353 15.16 -15.26 -9.67
CA VAL A 353 14.48 -15.69 -8.44
C VAL A 353 13.73 -14.52 -7.80
N GLY A 354 14.35 -13.35 -7.69
CA GLY A 354 13.68 -12.14 -7.19
C GLY A 354 12.48 -11.74 -8.04
N TYR A 355 12.64 -11.73 -9.37
CA TYR A 355 11.56 -11.47 -10.32
C TYR A 355 10.39 -12.45 -10.16
N LYS A 356 10.67 -13.75 -10.01
CA LYS A 356 9.63 -14.77 -9.82
C LYS A 356 8.87 -14.57 -8.51
N ALA A 357 9.55 -14.23 -7.42
CA ALA A 357 8.91 -13.92 -6.16
C ALA A 357 7.96 -12.70 -6.28
N LEU A 358 8.38 -11.67 -7.02
CA LEU A 358 7.59 -10.47 -7.28
C LEU A 358 6.32 -10.75 -8.10
N ILE A 359 6.42 -11.56 -9.17
CA ILE A 359 5.35 -11.73 -10.18
C ILE A 359 4.52 -13.00 -9.98
N PHE A 360 5.16 -14.16 -9.81
CA PHE A 360 4.48 -15.46 -9.80
C PHE A 360 4.32 -16.07 -8.42
N GLY A 361 5.19 -15.67 -7.47
CA GLY A 361 5.28 -16.29 -6.16
C GLY A 361 6.15 -17.55 -6.21
N THR A 362 6.51 -18.07 -5.04
CA THR A 362 7.42 -19.22 -4.91
C THR A 362 6.84 -20.25 -3.95
N GLY A 363 6.88 -21.53 -4.33
CA GLY A 363 6.53 -22.63 -3.42
C GLY A 363 5.09 -22.60 -2.87
N GLY A 364 4.11 -22.11 -3.64
CA GLY A 364 2.72 -21.98 -3.20
C GLY A 364 2.39 -20.68 -2.44
N ILE A 365 3.38 -19.80 -2.27
CA ILE A 365 3.19 -18.45 -1.73
C ILE A 365 2.71 -17.53 -2.86
N ILE A 366 1.66 -16.74 -2.61
CA ILE A 366 1.13 -15.74 -3.56
C ILE A 366 2.19 -14.65 -3.78
N SER A 367 2.33 -14.18 -5.02
CA SER A 367 3.30 -13.13 -5.33
C SER A 367 2.95 -11.80 -4.66
N TYR A 368 3.95 -10.93 -4.51
CA TYR A 368 3.74 -9.59 -3.96
C TYR A 368 2.77 -8.79 -4.84
N LEU A 369 2.95 -8.85 -6.16
CA LEU A 369 2.06 -8.18 -7.12
C LEU A 369 0.63 -8.69 -6.98
N LYS A 370 0.45 -10.01 -6.94
CA LYS A 370 -0.88 -10.62 -6.87
C LYS A 370 -1.61 -10.27 -5.59
N THR A 371 -0.90 -10.21 -4.46
CA THR A 371 -1.47 -9.81 -3.17
C THR A 371 -1.99 -8.36 -3.19
N LEU A 372 -1.26 -7.45 -3.83
CA LEU A 372 -1.71 -6.06 -4.00
C LEU A 372 -2.90 -5.97 -4.97
N GLU A 373 -2.86 -6.70 -6.09
CA GLU A 373 -3.98 -6.77 -7.04
C GLU A 373 -5.27 -7.29 -6.37
N ASP A 374 -5.16 -8.34 -5.57
CA ASP A 374 -6.29 -8.91 -4.84
C ASP A 374 -6.83 -7.95 -3.79
N THR A 375 -5.96 -7.30 -3.01
CA THR A 375 -6.34 -6.26 -2.04
C THR A 375 -7.08 -5.11 -2.72
N LYS A 376 -6.55 -4.66 -3.85
CA LYS A 376 -7.11 -3.58 -4.65
C LYS A 376 -8.47 -3.93 -5.25
N HIS A 377 -8.63 -5.17 -5.75
CA HIS A 377 -9.92 -5.68 -6.20
C HIS A 377 -10.96 -5.73 -5.06
N ILE A 378 -10.54 -6.17 -3.87
CA ILE A 378 -11.40 -6.15 -2.67
C ILE A 378 -11.84 -4.72 -2.38
N LEU A 379 -10.91 -3.78 -2.26
CA LEU A 379 -11.24 -2.38 -1.97
C LEU A 379 -12.18 -1.77 -3.01
N ASP A 380 -11.92 -1.99 -4.30
CA ASP A 380 -12.78 -1.48 -5.37
C ASP A 380 -14.21 -2.03 -5.26
N SER A 381 -14.36 -3.33 -4.97
CA SER A 381 -15.68 -3.94 -4.78
C SER A 381 -16.42 -3.38 -3.57
N GLU A 382 -15.74 -3.24 -2.43
CA GLU A 382 -16.35 -2.81 -1.17
C GLU A 382 -16.71 -1.32 -1.18
N LEU A 383 -15.84 -0.47 -1.73
CA LEU A 383 -16.11 0.96 -1.87
C LEU A 383 -17.33 1.22 -2.79
N LYS A 384 -17.48 0.45 -3.87
CA LYS A 384 -18.67 0.51 -4.72
C LYS A 384 -19.94 0.11 -3.97
N MET A 385 -19.88 -0.95 -3.15
CA MET A 385 -21.01 -1.39 -2.33
C MET A 385 -21.40 -0.32 -1.30
N VAL A 386 -20.43 0.29 -0.61
CA VAL A 386 -20.70 1.37 0.35
C VAL A 386 -21.43 2.52 -0.31
N LYS A 387 -21.00 2.94 -1.50
CA LYS A 387 -21.65 4.03 -2.26
C LYS A 387 -23.08 3.68 -2.70
N LEU A 388 -23.35 2.42 -3.04
CA LEU A 388 -24.67 1.96 -3.47
C LEU A 388 -25.66 1.81 -2.30
N TYR A 389 -25.20 1.22 -1.19
CA TYR A 389 -26.07 0.82 -0.08
C TYR A 389 -26.13 1.84 1.07
N ASN A 390 -25.21 2.80 1.14
CA ASN A 390 -25.21 3.86 2.16
C ASN A 390 -25.19 5.27 1.53
N PRO A 391 -26.18 5.65 0.71
CA PRO A 391 -26.22 6.98 0.08
C PRO A 391 -26.27 8.12 1.11
N ASP A 392 -26.91 7.87 2.27
CA ASP A 392 -27.01 8.84 3.38
C ASP A 392 -25.66 9.17 4.02
N LEU A 393 -24.61 8.38 3.79
CA LEU A 393 -23.27 8.70 4.27
C LEU A 393 -22.63 9.87 3.49
N PHE A 394 -23.13 10.15 2.29
CA PHE A 394 -22.58 11.13 1.35
C PHE A 394 -23.42 12.40 1.19
N ASN A 395 -24.61 12.43 1.80
CA ASN A 395 -25.54 13.56 1.84
C ASN A 395 -25.46 14.26 3.20
#